data_AF-A0AAT9IJU3-F1
#
_entry.id   AF-A0AAT9IJU3-F1
#
_cell.length_a   1.000
_cell.length_b   1.000
_cell.length_c   1.000
_cell.angle_alpha   90.00
_cell.angle_beta   90.00
_cell.angle_gamma   90.00
#
_symmetry.space_group_name_H-M   'P 1'
#
loop_
_entity.id
_entity.type
_entity.pdbx_description
1 polymer ?
#
loop_
_entity_poly.entity_id
_entity_poly.type
_entity_poly.pdbx_seq_one_letter_code
_entity_poly.pdbx_strand_id
1 'polypeptide(L)'
;MSEPTTAPSGNKIFRAAIWVAIGALIAAAIVCVVWVLIGDSNGIVGRAFLTILLLAAFAGVSILEASLADRRPAWFALASIVSWVIALIVGVFMVWMPEEVGQYGVGAERFFKYIVILLVLQGALLHIRLYAKSFARHQTTFTSVVAYVTMGLVVILAFLLIIPLLLSEFIEFRDIYWKVVVSVTILAAVGTALVPLVNALFAPKKERPQAAAYGAQGYGAQAYGASPQTDPAAALSAAVQAWPTYADGRTPLPVMPDGSPDWNAYYTGQPTYPQQPYGATSPEAPPAPDAGPVDAPAPPVPDAAVPPVPPVPPLPGTPDVPPPPRY
;
A
#
# COMPACT_ATOMS: atom_id res chain seq x y z
N MET A 1 -5.78 -10.82 29.26
CA MET A 1 -5.06 -11.94 28.60
C MET A 1 -5.29 -11.80 27.11
N SER A 2 -4.32 -11.19 26.43
CA SER A 2 -4.29 -11.00 24.98
C SER A 2 -3.69 -12.25 24.33
N GLU A 3 -4.46 -12.92 23.48
CA GLU A 3 -3.94 -14.00 22.64
C GLU A 3 -2.90 -13.45 21.64
N PRO A 4 -1.83 -14.21 21.35
CA PRO A 4 -0.85 -13.83 20.35
C PRO A 4 -1.35 -14.16 18.94
N THR A 5 -1.29 -13.19 18.02
CA THR A 5 -1.53 -13.36 16.59
C THR A 5 -0.42 -14.23 15.97
N THR A 6 -0.57 -15.54 16.07
CA THR A 6 0.31 -16.50 15.38
C THR A 6 -0.04 -16.49 13.89
N ALA A 7 0.94 -16.25 13.03
CA ALA A 7 0.83 -16.44 11.59
C ALA A 7 1.23 -17.88 11.19
N PRO A 8 0.34 -18.72 10.62
CA PRO A 8 0.74 -19.96 9.95
C PRO A 8 0.14 -20.11 8.54
N SER A 9 -0.28 -19.02 7.89
CA SER A 9 -1.01 -19.09 6.61
C SER A 9 -0.12 -19.35 5.38
N GLY A 10 1.17 -18.99 5.41
CA GLY A 10 2.08 -19.14 4.27
C GLY A 10 2.41 -20.60 3.90
N ASN A 11 2.55 -21.49 4.90
CA ASN A 11 2.97 -22.89 4.68
C ASN A 11 1.85 -23.74 4.04
N LYS A 12 0.58 -23.42 4.32
CA LYS A 12 -0.57 -24.14 3.76
C LYS A 12 -0.79 -23.84 2.28
N ILE A 13 -0.62 -22.57 1.89
CA ILE A 13 -0.75 -22.13 0.48
C ILE A 13 0.39 -22.70 -0.36
N PHE A 14 1.62 -22.70 0.15
CA PHE A 14 2.76 -23.28 -0.56
C PHE A 14 2.61 -24.80 -0.78
N ARG A 15 2.14 -25.52 0.24
CA ARG A 15 1.81 -26.96 0.12
C ARG A 15 0.67 -27.20 -0.86
N ALA A 16 -0.37 -26.38 -0.84
CA ALA A 16 -1.46 -26.47 -1.79
C ALA A 16 -0.98 -26.23 -3.23
N ALA A 17 -0.13 -25.23 -3.46
CA ALA A 17 0.46 -24.96 -4.77
C ALA A 17 1.31 -26.13 -5.28
N ILE A 18 2.09 -26.76 -4.41
CA ILE A 18 2.86 -27.97 -4.76
C ILE A 18 1.95 -29.14 -5.13
N TRP A 19 0.90 -29.40 -4.34
CA TRP A 19 -0.05 -30.47 -4.64
C TRP A 19 -0.81 -30.23 -5.96
N VAL A 20 -1.17 -28.98 -6.25
CA VAL A 20 -1.79 -28.60 -7.52
C VAL A 20 -0.81 -28.77 -8.68
N ALA A 21 0.45 -28.39 -8.52
CA ALA A 21 1.46 -28.57 -9.57
C ALA A 21 1.72 -30.05 -9.89
N ILE A 22 1.82 -30.90 -8.86
CA ILE A 22 1.95 -32.35 -9.02
C ILE A 22 0.71 -32.92 -9.72
N GLY A 23 -0.49 -32.52 -9.29
CA GLY A 23 -1.75 -32.93 -9.91
C GLY A 23 -1.84 -32.52 -11.39
N ALA A 24 -1.42 -31.31 -11.74
CA ALA A 24 -1.39 -30.82 -13.12
C ALA A 24 -0.39 -31.58 -13.99
N LEU A 25 0.79 -31.91 -13.45
CA LEU A 25 1.81 -32.69 -14.17
C LEU A 25 1.34 -34.12 -14.46
N ILE A 26 0.69 -34.77 -13.49
CA ILE A 26 0.07 -36.09 -13.67
C ILE A 26 -1.05 -36.03 -14.71
N ALA A 27 -1.93 -35.03 -14.63
CA ALA A 27 -3.00 -34.85 -15.61
C ALA A 27 -2.43 -34.65 -17.02
N ALA A 28 -1.39 -33.83 -17.20
CA ALA A 28 -0.73 -33.62 -18.49
C ALA A 28 -0.12 -34.91 -19.06
N ALA A 29 0.51 -35.74 -18.23
CA ALA A 29 1.02 -37.04 -18.64
C ALA A 29 -0.11 -37.99 -19.10
N ILE A 30 -1.21 -38.04 -18.35
CA ILE A 30 -2.39 -38.84 -18.71
C ILE A 30 -2.97 -38.37 -20.04
N VAL A 31 -3.12 -37.06 -20.24
CA VAL A 31 -3.60 -36.46 -21.50
C VAL A 31 -2.74 -36.91 -22.67
N CYS A 32 -1.40 -36.88 -22.49
CA CYS A 32 -0.45 -37.29 -23.52
C CYS A 32 -0.62 -38.77 -23.89
N VAL A 33 -0.78 -39.65 -22.90
CA VAL A 33 -1.01 -41.09 -23.11
C VAL A 33 -2.35 -41.35 -23.79
N VAL A 34 -3.43 -40.69 -23.36
CA VAL A 34 -4.77 -40.77 -23.97
C VAL A 34 -4.73 -40.36 -25.44
N TRP A 35 -3.97 -39.32 -25.77
CA TRP A 35 -3.81 -38.83 -27.14
C TRP A 35 -3.11 -39.85 -28.04
N VAL A 36 -2.10 -40.55 -27.53
CA VAL A 36 -1.37 -41.60 -28.26
C VAL A 36 -2.24 -42.84 -28.51
N LEU A 37 -3.11 -43.20 -27.57
CA LEU A 37 -3.85 -44.47 -27.63
C LEU A 37 -5.16 -44.41 -28.44
N ILE A 38 -5.77 -43.24 -28.62
CA ILE A 38 -7.15 -43.10 -29.16
C ILE A 38 -7.17 -42.58 -30.62
N GLY A 39 -6.01 -42.28 -31.21
CA GLY A 39 -5.88 -41.62 -32.51
C GLY A 39 -6.33 -42.45 -33.72
N ASP A 40 -7.65 -42.64 -33.90
CA ASP A 40 -8.24 -43.20 -35.13
C ASP A 40 -9.69 -42.72 -35.42
N SER A 41 -10.25 -41.81 -34.61
CA SER A 41 -11.66 -41.38 -34.74
C SER A 41 -11.79 -39.89 -35.08
N ASN A 42 -11.37 -39.49 -36.30
CA ASN A 42 -11.61 -38.17 -36.93
C ASN A 42 -11.50 -36.94 -35.99
N GLY A 43 -10.63 -37.00 -34.99
CA GLY A 43 -10.44 -35.96 -33.98
C GLY A 43 -11.60 -35.73 -33.00
N ILE A 44 -12.74 -36.43 -33.10
CA ILE A 44 -13.94 -36.11 -32.31
C ILE A 44 -13.75 -36.37 -30.82
N VAL A 45 -13.07 -37.48 -30.48
CA VAL A 45 -12.74 -37.81 -29.09
C VAL A 45 -11.74 -36.80 -28.53
N GLY A 46 -10.76 -36.38 -29.34
CA GLY A 46 -9.80 -35.34 -28.98
C GLY A 46 -10.47 -34.01 -28.65
N ARG A 47 -11.44 -33.56 -29.45
CA ARG A 47 -12.21 -32.33 -29.22
C ARG A 47 -13.07 -32.39 -27.96
N ALA A 48 -13.76 -33.51 -27.74
CA ALA A 48 -14.56 -33.72 -26.53
C ALA A 48 -13.68 -33.66 -25.28
N PHE A 49 -12.52 -34.34 -25.31
CA PHE A 49 -11.57 -34.32 -24.20
C PHE A 49 -10.95 -32.94 -23.96
N LEU A 50 -10.54 -32.21 -25.02
CA LEU A 50 -9.99 -30.86 -24.89
C LEU A 50 -11.03 -29.90 -24.30
N THR A 51 -12.30 -30.06 -24.64
CA THR A 51 -13.40 -29.29 -24.02
C THR A 51 -13.50 -29.57 -22.51
N ILE A 52 -13.40 -30.84 -22.10
CA ILE A 52 -13.40 -31.19 -20.66
C ILE A 52 -12.18 -30.57 -19.96
N LEU A 53 -10.99 -30.66 -20.57
CA LEU A 53 -9.77 -30.06 -20.03
C LEU A 53 -9.90 -28.54 -19.91
N LEU A 54 -10.46 -27.87 -20.91
CA LEU A 54 -10.73 -26.44 -20.91
C LEU A 54 -11.66 -26.04 -19.76
N LEU A 55 -12.75 -26.78 -19.56
CA LEU A 55 -13.69 -26.56 -18.46
C LEU A 55 -13.04 -26.82 -17.09
N ALA A 56 -12.23 -27.87 -16.96
CA ALA A 56 -11.50 -28.18 -15.73
C ALA A 56 -10.47 -27.08 -15.40
N ALA A 57 -9.73 -26.59 -16.39
CA ALA A 57 -8.80 -25.48 -16.24
C ALA A 57 -9.53 -24.20 -15.81
N PHE A 58 -10.64 -23.86 -16.46
CA PHE A 58 -11.48 -22.72 -16.09
C PHE A 58 -12.02 -22.83 -14.66
N ALA A 59 -12.50 -24.02 -14.26
CA ALA A 59 -12.98 -24.27 -12.90
C ALA A 59 -11.86 -24.11 -11.86
N GLY A 60 -10.68 -24.68 -12.13
CA GLY A 60 -9.51 -24.56 -11.26
C GLY A 60 -9.07 -23.11 -11.07
N VAL A 61 -9.05 -22.34 -12.15
CA VAL A 61 -8.75 -20.90 -12.11
C VAL A 61 -9.83 -20.11 -11.36
N SER A 62 -11.10 -20.43 -11.56
CA SER A 62 -12.22 -19.77 -10.86
C SER A 62 -12.14 -19.97 -9.34
N ILE A 63 -11.79 -21.19 -8.90
CA ILE A 63 -11.54 -21.49 -7.48
C ILE A 63 -10.33 -20.72 -6.97
N LEU A 64 -9.25 -20.63 -7.76
CA LEU A 64 -8.07 -19.86 -7.40
C LEU A 64 -8.42 -18.37 -7.23
N GLU A 65 -9.15 -17.78 -8.18
CA GLU A 65 -9.62 -16.39 -8.07
C GLU A 65 -10.51 -16.15 -6.84
N ALA A 66 -11.45 -17.06 -6.56
CA ALA A 66 -12.30 -16.98 -5.37
C ALA A 66 -11.47 -16.95 -4.08
N SER A 67 -10.38 -17.72 -4.02
CA SER A 67 -9.46 -17.70 -2.87
C SER A 67 -8.64 -16.40 -2.75
N LEU A 68 -8.50 -15.63 -3.84
CA LEU A 68 -7.79 -14.34 -3.86
C LEU A 68 -8.74 -13.12 -3.69
N ALA A 69 -10.05 -13.32 -3.56
CA ALA A 69 -11.06 -12.27 -3.60
C ALA A 69 -11.10 -11.36 -2.36
N ASP A 70 -10.65 -11.84 -1.19
CA ASP A 70 -10.76 -11.15 0.11
C ASP A 70 -10.08 -9.77 0.20
N ARG A 71 -9.32 -9.35 -0.82
CA ARG A 71 -8.57 -8.08 -0.81
C ARG A 71 -8.80 -7.19 -2.04
N ARG A 72 -9.83 -7.42 -2.87
CA ARG A 72 -9.95 -6.73 -4.17
C ARG A 72 -11.25 -5.91 -4.36
N PRO A 73 -11.18 -4.77 -5.08
CA PRO A 73 -12.37 -4.03 -5.49
C PRO A 73 -13.29 -4.88 -6.39
N ALA A 74 -14.60 -4.82 -6.17
CA ALA A 74 -15.59 -5.66 -6.86
C ALA A 74 -15.56 -5.55 -8.40
N TRP A 75 -15.27 -4.36 -8.92
CA TRP A 75 -15.20 -4.14 -10.37
C TRP A 75 -14.05 -4.93 -11.03
N PHE A 76 -12.94 -5.15 -10.33
CA PHE A 76 -11.83 -5.97 -10.84
C PHE A 76 -12.19 -7.46 -10.88
N ALA A 77 -12.95 -7.94 -9.90
CA ALA A 77 -13.46 -9.31 -9.91
C ALA A 77 -14.38 -9.51 -11.12
N LEU A 78 -15.27 -8.54 -11.38
CA LEU A 78 -16.14 -8.58 -12.56
C LEU A 78 -15.34 -8.61 -13.87
N ALA A 79 -14.36 -7.72 -14.03
CA ALA A 79 -13.53 -7.67 -15.24
C ALA A 79 -12.75 -8.98 -15.45
N SER A 80 -12.28 -9.60 -14.37
CA SER A 80 -11.58 -10.89 -14.43
C SER A 80 -12.51 -12.02 -14.84
N ILE A 81 -13.71 -12.11 -14.23
CA ILE A 81 -14.73 -13.10 -14.59
C ILE A 81 -15.11 -12.95 -16.07
N VAL A 82 -15.37 -11.73 -16.55
CA VAL A 82 -15.70 -11.46 -17.95
C VAL A 82 -14.58 -11.92 -18.88
N SER A 83 -13.33 -11.62 -18.55
CA SER A 83 -12.16 -12.09 -19.29
C SER A 83 -12.08 -13.63 -19.34
N TRP A 84 -12.25 -14.31 -18.21
CA TRP A 84 -12.24 -15.77 -18.18
C TRP A 84 -13.40 -16.39 -18.98
N VAL A 85 -14.58 -15.78 -18.97
CA VAL A 85 -15.71 -16.19 -19.81
C VAL A 85 -15.39 -16.02 -21.29
N ILE A 86 -14.80 -14.89 -21.69
CA ILE A 86 -14.34 -14.66 -23.07
C ILE A 86 -13.32 -15.72 -23.49
N ALA A 87 -12.35 -16.01 -22.62
CA ALA A 87 -11.35 -17.05 -22.85
C ALA A 87 -12.00 -18.43 -23.05
N LEU A 88 -13.01 -18.80 -22.24
CA LEU A 88 -13.75 -20.05 -22.39
C LEU A 88 -14.46 -20.11 -23.75
N ILE A 89 -15.20 -19.06 -24.10
CA ILE A 89 -15.92 -18.97 -25.39
C ILE A 89 -14.95 -19.13 -26.56
N VAL A 90 -13.83 -18.42 -26.53
CA VAL A 90 -12.77 -18.52 -27.55
C VAL A 90 -12.17 -19.92 -27.59
N GLY A 91 -11.88 -20.52 -26.43
CA GLY A 91 -11.34 -21.88 -26.35
C GLY A 91 -12.28 -22.92 -26.95
N VAL A 92 -13.56 -22.89 -26.57
CA VAL A 92 -14.58 -23.80 -27.15
C VAL A 92 -14.69 -23.59 -28.65
N PHE A 93 -14.74 -22.34 -29.11
CA PHE A 93 -14.78 -22.02 -30.53
C PHE A 93 -13.58 -22.60 -31.29
N MET A 94 -12.36 -22.46 -30.77
CA MET A 94 -11.14 -22.99 -31.40
C MET A 94 -11.09 -24.53 -31.41
N VAL A 95 -11.63 -25.19 -30.39
CA VAL A 95 -11.69 -26.67 -30.31
C VAL A 95 -12.62 -27.25 -31.37
N TRP A 96 -13.74 -26.59 -31.63
CA TRP A 96 -14.78 -27.09 -32.52
C TRP A 96 -14.64 -26.62 -33.97
N MET A 97 -13.72 -25.69 -34.24
CA MET A 97 -13.46 -25.21 -35.58
C MET A 97 -13.05 -26.37 -36.52
N PRO A 98 -13.63 -26.48 -37.73
CA PRO A 98 -13.27 -27.54 -38.68
C PRO A 98 -11.78 -27.47 -39.04
N GLU A 99 -11.12 -28.61 -39.10
CA GLU A 99 -9.72 -28.74 -39.52
C GLU A 99 -9.68 -28.94 -41.03
N GLU A 100 -8.81 -28.23 -41.73
CA GLU A 100 -8.58 -28.52 -43.14
C GLU A 100 -7.97 -29.91 -43.33
N VAL A 101 -8.59 -30.70 -44.21
CA VAL A 101 -8.27 -32.11 -44.38
C VAL A 101 -6.89 -32.25 -45.04
N GLY A 102 -5.92 -32.82 -44.32
CA GLY A 102 -4.60 -33.19 -44.87
C GLY A 102 -3.38 -32.51 -44.22
N GLN A 103 -3.58 -31.57 -43.29
CA GLN A 103 -2.48 -30.89 -42.61
C GLN A 103 -2.23 -31.48 -41.21
N TYR A 104 -1.12 -32.18 -41.03
CA TYR A 104 -0.69 -32.65 -39.71
C TYR A 104 -0.25 -31.47 -38.82
N GLY A 105 -0.74 -31.38 -37.58
CA GLY A 105 -0.28 -30.41 -36.57
C GLY A 105 -1.18 -29.20 -36.31
N VAL A 106 -2.30 -29.06 -37.03
CA VAL A 106 -3.25 -27.92 -36.89
C VAL A 106 -3.77 -27.77 -35.45
N GLY A 107 -4.04 -28.87 -34.75
CA GLY A 107 -4.48 -28.85 -33.35
C GLY A 107 -3.45 -28.25 -32.38
N ALA A 108 -2.17 -28.54 -32.56
CA ALA A 108 -1.11 -27.98 -31.70
C ALA A 108 -0.91 -26.48 -31.96
N GLU A 109 -0.93 -26.05 -33.22
CA GLU A 109 -0.85 -24.63 -33.58
C GLU A 109 -2.02 -23.84 -32.97
N ARG A 110 -3.26 -24.35 -33.09
CA ARG A 110 -4.45 -23.73 -32.49
C ARG A 110 -4.36 -23.66 -30.97
N PHE A 111 -3.83 -24.69 -30.32
CA PHE A 111 -3.58 -24.66 -28.88
C PHE A 111 -2.56 -23.58 -28.48
N PHE A 112 -1.46 -23.43 -29.22
CA PHE A 112 -0.50 -22.35 -28.98
C PHE A 112 -1.10 -20.96 -29.23
N LYS A 113 -1.87 -20.78 -30.30
CA LYS A 113 -2.62 -19.53 -30.56
C LYS A 113 -3.58 -19.22 -29.40
N TYR A 114 -4.28 -20.23 -28.87
CA TYR A 114 -5.13 -20.07 -27.69
C TYR A 114 -4.33 -19.60 -26.46
N ILE A 115 -3.16 -20.17 -26.20
CA ILE A 115 -2.27 -19.70 -25.12
C ILE A 115 -1.87 -18.24 -25.34
N VAL A 116 -1.52 -17.84 -26.56
CA VAL A 116 -1.18 -16.44 -26.86
C VAL A 116 -2.38 -15.52 -26.65
N ILE A 117 -3.60 -15.93 -27.05
CA ILE A 117 -4.83 -15.20 -26.76
C ILE A 117 -5.03 -15.03 -25.25
N LEU A 118 -4.83 -16.09 -24.46
CA LEU A 118 -4.87 -16.01 -23.00
C LEU A 118 -3.84 -15.01 -22.47
N LEU A 119 -2.61 -15.05 -22.97
CA LEU A 119 -1.55 -14.11 -22.57
C LEU A 119 -1.90 -12.66 -22.93
N VAL A 120 -2.50 -12.41 -24.09
CA VAL A 120 -2.95 -11.07 -24.49
C VAL A 120 -4.07 -10.58 -23.57
N LEU A 121 -5.07 -11.41 -23.32
CA LEU A 121 -6.21 -11.06 -22.49
C LEU A 121 -5.80 -10.81 -21.03
N GLN A 122 -4.99 -11.70 -20.46
CA GLN A 122 -4.46 -11.57 -19.10
C GLN A 122 -3.43 -10.44 -19.01
N GLY A 123 -2.62 -10.23 -20.05
CA GLY A 123 -1.69 -9.11 -20.16
C GLY A 123 -2.41 -7.76 -20.16
N ALA A 124 -3.53 -7.64 -20.88
CA ALA A 124 -4.36 -6.44 -20.87
C ALA A 124 -4.95 -6.17 -19.48
N LEU A 125 -5.52 -7.19 -18.82
CA LEU A 125 -6.01 -7.05 -17.44
C LEU A 125 -4.90 -6.68 -16.46
N LEU A 126 -3.74 -7.33 -16.55
CA LEU A 126 -2.57 -7.04 -15.73
C LEU A 126 -2.11 -5.60 -15.94
N HIS A 127 -2.08 -5.14 -17.18
CA HIS A 127 -1.71 -3.78 -17.53
C HIS A 127 -2.69 -2.78 -16.92
N ILE A 128 -4.00 -2.98 -17.11
CA ILE A 128 -5.04 -2.10 -16.52
C ILE A 128 -4.89 -2.07 -15.00
N ARG A 129 -4.64 -3.23 -14.37
CA ARG A 129 -4.47 -3.35 -12.92
C ARG A 129 -3.22 -2.61 -12.42
N LEU A 130 -2.08 -2.80 -13.08
CA LEU A 130 -0.82 -2.14 -12.70
C LEU A 130 -0.93 -0.63 -12.86
N TYR A 131 -1.57 -0.20 -13.96
CA TYR A 131 -1.73 1.19 -14.31
C TYR A 131 -2.73 1.91 -13.39
N ALA A 132 -3.87 1.30 -13.08
CA ALA A 132 -4.84 1.83 -12.11
C ALA A 132 -4.22 2.02 -10.72
N LYS A 133 -3.39 1.07 -10.27
CA LYS A 133 -2.65 1.19 -8.99
C LYS A 133 -1.64 2.34 -9.01
N SER A 134 -0.98 2.59 -10.16
CA SER A 134 -0.05 3.70 -10.32
C SER A 134 -0.76 5.05 -10.29
N PHE A 135 -1.88 5.16 -11.01
CA PHE A 135 -2.69 6.37 -11.15
C PHE A 135 -3.35 6.82 -9.83
N ALA A 136 -3.72 5.87 -8.95
CA ALA A 136 -4.39 6.19 -7.70
C ALA A 136 -3.59 7.12 -6.75
N ARG A 137 -2.28 7.31 -6.97
CA ARG A 137 -1.42 8.18 -6.15
C ARG A 137 -1.62 9.68 -6.40
N HIS A 138 -1.89 10.10 -7.63
CA HIS A 138 -2.05 11.52 -7.99
C HIS A 138 -3.15 11.66 -9.06
N GLN A 139 -4.35 12.00 -8.62
CA GLN A 139 -5.53 12.10 -9.49
C GLN A 139 -5.79 13.57 -9.84
N THR A 140 -5.46 13.97 -11.06
CA THR A 140 -5.90 15.24 -11.66
C THR A 140 -6.82 14.96 -12.84
N THR A 141 -7.63 15.92 -13.26
CA THR A 141 -8.54 15.77 -14.41
C THR A 141 -7.80 15.39 -15.68
N PHE A 142 -6.65 16.05 -15.93
CA PHE A 142 -5.79 15.76 -17.07
C PHE A 142 -5.25 14.32 -17.06
N THR A 143 -4.66 13.88 -15.94
CA THR A 143 -4.11 12.52 -15.82
C THR A 143 -5.22 11.47 -15.86
N SER A 144 -6.42 11.79 -15.37
CA SER A 144 -7.59 10.89 -15.44
C SER A 144 -8.00 10.62 -16.89
N VAL A 145 -8.13 11.66 -17.72
CA VAL A 145 -8.51 11.51 -19.14
C VAL A 145 -7.46 10.67 -19.87
N VAL A 146 -6.17 11.01 -19.71
CA VAL A 146 -5.07 10.24 -20.31
C VAL A 146 -5.11 8.78 -19.86
N ALA A 147 -5.42 8.55 -18.58
CA ALA A 147 -5.48 7.19 -18.04
C ALA A 147 -6.62 6.37 -18.65
N TYR A 148 -7.84 6.91 -18.73
CA TYR A 148 -8.97 6.23 -19.35
C TYR A 148 -8.75 5.98 -20.85
N VAL A 149 -8.18 6.95 -21.57
CA VAL A 149 -7.83 6.78 -22.99
C VAL A 149 -6.80 5.66 -23.16
N THR A 150 -5.76 5.61 -22.32
CA THR A 150 -4.74 4.56 -22.37
C THR A 150 -5.34 3.18 -22.06
N MET A 151 -6.19 3.07 -21.04
CA MET A 151 -6.89 1.82 -20.73
C MET A 151 -7.77 1.37 -21.91
N GLY A 152 -8.51 2.30 -22.53
CA GLY A 152 -9.31 2.02 -23.71
C GLY A 152 -8.48 1.55 -24.90
N LEU A 153 -7.33 2.19 -25.16
CA LEU A 153 -6.40 1.78 -26.22
C LEU A 153 -5.82 0.38 -25.97
N VAL A 154 -5.51 0.02 -24.72
CA VAL A 154 -5.05 -1.33 -24.37
C VAL A 154 -6.12 -2.37 -24.64
N VAL A 155 -7.38 -2.07 -24.30
CA VAL A 155 -8.52 -2.97 -24.61
C VAL A 155 -8.69 -3.12 -26.12
N ILE A 156 -8.67 -2.02 -26.86
CA ILE A 156 -8.74 -2.03 -28.34
C ILE A 156 -7.58 -2.84 -28.92
N LEU A 157 -6.36 -2.64 -28.42
CA LEU A 157 -5.18 -3.38 -28.85
C LEU A 157 -5.33 -4.88 -28.59
N ALA A 158 -5.87 -5.27 -27.43
CA ALA A 158 -6.14 -6.67 -27.14
C ALA A 158 -7.09 -7.29 -28.17
N PHE A 159 -8.18 -6.61 -28.52
CA PHE A 159 -9.07 -7.07 -29.60
C PHE A 159 -8.38 -7.13 -30.96
N LEU A 160 -7.60 -6.11 -31.31
CA LEU A 160 -6.82 -6.08 -32.55
C LEU A 160 -5.76 -7.19 -32.64
N LEU A 161 -5.31 -7.75 -31.52
CA LEU A 161 -4.43 -8.91 -31.52
C LEU A 161 -5.22 -10.22 -31.50
N ILE A 162 -6.32 -10.31 -30.76
CA ILE A 162 -7.12 -11.55 -30.66
C ILE A 162 -7.79 -11.91 -31.99
N ILE A 163 -8.33 -10.93 -32.71
CA ILE A 163 -9.03 -11.14 -33.99
C ILE A 163 -8.18 -11.90 -35.02
N PRO A 164 -6.95 -11.46 -35.36
CA PRO A 164 -6.13 -12.18 -36.34
C PRO A 164 -5.68 -13.53 -35.82
N LEU A 165 -5.46 -13.71 -34.51
CA LEU A 165 -5.16 -15.03 -33.96
C LEU A 165 -6.34 -16.01 -34.11
N LEU A 166 -7.57 -15.53 -34.04
CA LEU A 166 -8.78 -16.35 -34.23
C LEU A 166 -9.08 -16.66 -35.70
N LEU A 167 -8.87 -15.69 -36.58
CA LEU A 167 -9.41 -15.71 -37.95
C LEU A 167 -8.35 -15.87 -39.04
N SER A 168 -7.05 -15.87 -38.70
CA SER A 168 -5.94 -16.00 -39.68
C SER A 168 -6.01 -17.23 -40.58
N GLU A 169 -6.74 -18.27 -40.18
CA GLU A 169 -6.95 -19.46 -40.99
C GLU A 169 -7.94 -19.23 -42.15
N PHE A 170 -8.86 -18.27 -42.01
CA PHE A 170 -9.92 -18.00 -43.00
C PHE A 170 -9.76 -16.67 -43.72
N ILE A 171 -9.08 -15.71 -43.10
CA ILE A 171 -9.01 -14.33 -43.56
C ILE A 171 -7.55 -13.90 -43.56
N GLU A 172 -7.06 -13.51 -44.74
CA GLU A 172 -5.80 -12.79 -44.87
C GLU A 172 -6.00 -11.31 -44.51
N PHE A 173 -5.27 -10.85 -43.50
CA PHE A 173 -5.32 -9.46 -43.07
C PHE A 173 -4.38 -8.60 -43.91
N ARG A 174 -4.92 -7.56 -44.54
CA ARG A 174 -4.14 -6.59 -45.31
C ARG A 174 -3.17 -5.81 -44.42
N ASP A 175 -2.05 -5.36 -44.98
CA ASP A 175 -1.04 -4.52 -44.32
C ASP A 175 -1.56 -3.33 -43.51
N ILE A 176 -2.65 -2.70 -43.96
CA ILE A 176 -3.26 -1.57 -43.24
C ILE A 176 -3.68 -1.97 -41.82
N TYR A 177 -4.12 -3.21 -41.62
CA TYR A 177 -4.50 -3.74 -40.33
C TYR A 177 -3.30 -3.74 -39.37
N TRP A 178 -2.17 -4.29 -39.82
CA TRP A 178 -0.94 -4.34 -39.05
C TRP A 178 -0.38 -2.95 -38.74
N LYS A 179 -0.51 -2.00 -39.69
CA LYS A 179 -0.16 -0.60 -39.44
C LYS A 179 -1.01 0.03 -38.33
N VAL A 180 -2.31 -0.26 -38.29
CA VAL A 180 -3.20 0.18 -37.20
C VAL A 180 -2.80 -0.47 -35.87
N VAL A 181 -2.58 -1.79 -35.85
CA VAL A 181 -2.11 -2.51 -34.65
C VAL A 181 -0.84 -1.86 -34.08
N VAL A 182 0.17 -1.65 -34.93
CA VAL A 182 1.44 -1.02 -34.52
C VAL A 182 1.22 0.40 -34.02
N SER A 183 0.41 1.21 -34.71
CA SER A 183 0.12 2.60 -34.31
C SER A 183 -0.56 2.67 -32.93
N VAL A 184 -1.56 1.82 -32.70
CA VAL A 184 -2.26 1.71 -31.41
C VAL A 184 -1.31 1.20 -30.32
N THR A 185 -0.43 0.25 -30.64
CA THR A 185 0.59 -0.27 -29.71
C THR A 185 1.52 0.84 -29.24
N ILE A 186 2.04 1.66 -30.18
CA ILE A 186 2.91 2.78 -29.86
C ILE A 186 2.16 3.80 -29.00
N LEU A 187 0.93 4.16 -29.38
CA LEU A 187 0.13 5.13 -28.63
C LEU A 187 -0.16 4.65 -27.20
N ALA A 188 -0.49 3.36 -27.03
CA ALA A 188 -0.67 2.74 -25.72
C ALA A 188 0.63 2.75 -24.91
N ALA A 189 1.77 2.38 -25.52
CA ALA A 189 3.07 2.39 -24.85
C ALA A 189 3.45 3.79 -24.35
N VAL A 190 3.20 4.84 -25.16
CA VAL A 190 3.40 6.24 -24.76
C VAL A 190 2.50 6.59 -23.58
N GLY A 191 1.20 6.29 -23.65
CA GLY A 191 0.26 6.54 -22.55
C GLY A 191 0.66 5.83 -21.24
N THR A 192 1.24 4.65 -21.35
CA THR A 192 1.77 3.88 -20.21
C THR A 192 3.03 4.51 -19.61
N ALA A 193 3.93 5.02 -20.45
CA ALA A 193 5.19 5.64 -20.01
C ALA A 193 5.00 7.02 -19.35
N LEU A 194 3.93 7.75 -19.72
CA LEU A 194 3.67 9.10 -19.19
C LEU A 194 3.36 9.10 -17.68
N VAL A 195 2.61 8.12 -17.18
CA VAL A 195 2.18 8.08 -15.78
C VAL A 195 3.35 7.99 -14.78
N PRO A 196 4.32 7.08 -14.90
CA PRO A 196 5.45 7.05 -13.98
C PRO A 196 6.30 8.32 -14.05
N LEU A 197 6.42 8.95 -15.23
CA LEU A 197 7.20 10.18 -15.40
C LEU A 197 6.53 11.39 -14.73
N VAL A 198 5.22 11.55 -14.91
CA VAL A 198 4.42 12.54 -14.20
C VAL A 198 4.46 12.28 -12.69
N ASN A 199 4.29 11.03 -12.26
CA ASN A 199 4.37 10.67 -10.85
C ASN A 199 5.77 10.89 -10.25
N ALA A 200 6.86 10.75 -11.04
CA ALA A 200 8.21 11.07 -10.60
C ALA A 200 8.46 12.58 -10.50
N LEU A 201 7.90 13.36 -11.43
CA LEU A 201 8.01 14.82 -11.44
C LEU A 201 7.26 15.46 -10.26
N PHE A 202 6.10 14.92 -9.90
CA PHE A 202 5.28 15.39 -8.78
C PHE A 202 5.47 14.60 -7.49
N ALA A 203 6.42 13.66 -7.42
CA ALA A 203 6.71 12.95 -6.19
C ALA A 203 7.24 13.95 -5.14
N PRO A 204 6.62 14.04 -3.94
CA PRO A 204 7.18 14.80 -2.83
C PRO A 204 8.61 14.29 -2.60
N LYS A 205 9.58 15.20 -2.64
CA LYS A 205 10.98 14.88 -2.33
C LYS A 205 10.94 14.18 -0.97
N LYS A 206 11.16 12.86 -0.94
CA LYS A 206 11.28 12.14 0.33
C LYS A 206 12.40 12.86 1.04
N GLU A 207 12.09 13.56 2.13
CA GLU A 207 13.11 14.03 3.05
C GLU A 207 13.93 12.79 3.36
N ARG A 208 15.15 12.80 2.82
CA ARG A 208 16.13 11.76 3.09
C ARG A 208 16.14 11.69 4.61
N PRO A 209 15.84 10.53 5.23
CA PRO A 209 16.01 10.41 6.66
C PRO A 209 17.42 10.92 6.91
N GLN A 210 17.53 12.08 7.56
CA GLN A 210 18.81 12.57 8.02
C GLN A 210 19.27 11.41 8.89
N ALA A 211 20.31 10.71 8.44
CA ALA A 211 20.94 9.70 9.25
C ALA A 211 21.19 10.41 10.58
N ALA A 212 20.47 9.99 11.62
CA ALA A 212 20.70 10.47 12.96
C ALA A 212 22.21 10.36 13.15
N ALA A 213 22.87 11.50 13.28
CA ALA A 213 24.30 11.60 13.53
C ALA A 213 24.55 11.07 14.94
N TYR A 214 24.41 9.76 15.10
CA TYR A 214 24.91 9.04 16.25
C TYR A 214 26.41 8.90 16.05
N GLY A 215 27.15 9.70 16.82
CA GLY A 215 28.58 9.48 17.08
C GLY A 215 29.50 10.53 16.51
N ALA A 216 29.65 11.64 17.21
CA ALA A 216 30.89 12.42 17.23
C ALA A 216 30.99 13.30 18.48
N GLN A 217 31.06 12.69 19.67
CA GLN A 217 31.83 13.30 20.76
C GLN A 217 33.28 12.83 20.59
N GLY A 218 34.09 13.68 19.99
CA GLY A 218 35.53 13.47 19.81
C GLY A 218 36.21 14.83 19.66
N TYR A 219 37.05 15.16 20.64
CA TYR A 219 37.84 16.38 20.74
C TYR A 219 38.67 16.66 19.48
N GLY A 220 38.68 17.92 19.04
CA GLY A 220 39.80 18.51 18.30
C GLY A 220 39.44 19.25 17.01
N ALA A 221 40.10 20.40 16.85
CA ALA A 221 40.30 21.21 15.64
C ALA A 221 39.26 22.29 15.31
N GLN A 222 39.64 23.52 15.64
CA GLN A 222 39.16 24.75 15.01
C GLN A 222 39.34 24.68 13.49
N ALA A 223 38.25 24.90 12.73
CA ALA A 223 38.30 25.19 11.31
C ALA A 223 37.83 26.63 11.07
N TYR A 224 38.79 27.46 10.71
CA TYR A 224 38.59 28.79 10.15
C TYR A 224 37.92 28.68 8.77
N GLY A 225 36.96 29.56 8.51
CA GLY A 225 36.58 29.95 7.15
C GLY A 225 35.27 29.35 6.62
N ALA A 226 34.22 30.18 6.66
CA ALA A 226 33.25 30.41 5.59
C ALA A 226 31.94 30.88 6.23
N SER A 227 31.64 32.16 6.10
CA SER A 227 30.31 32.73 6.36
C SER A 227 29.36 32.25 5.27
N PRO A 228 28.31 31.46 5.59
CA PRO A 228 27.16 31.34 4.70
C PRO A 228 26.29 32.57 4.92
N GLN A 229 26.25 33.41 3.90
CA GLN A 229 25.31 34.50 3.73
C GLN A 229 23.90 34.02 4.09
N THR A 230 23.36 34.54 5.19
CA THR A 230 21.99 34.30 5.62
C THR A 230 21.06 35.06 4.69
N ASP A 231 20.39 34.34 3.79
CA ASP A 231 19.14 34.81 3.18
C ASP A 231 18.08 34.90 4.30
N PRO A 232 17.56 36.09 4.65
CA PRO A 232 16.61 36.24 5.76
C PRO A 232 15.21 35.67 5.49
N ALA A 233 14.96 35.09 4.30
CA ALA A 233 13.68 34.48 3.94
C ALA A 233 13.55 32.99 4.32
N ALA A 234 14.64 32.32 4.75
CA ALA A 234 14.62 30.90 5.13
C ALA A 234 14.43 30.65 6.63
N ALA A 235 14.39 31.70 7.45
CA ALA A 235 14.32 31.58 8.92
C ALA A 235 12.89 31.45 9.49
N LEU A 236 11.84 31.48 8.67
CA LEU A 236 10.45 31.53 9.14
C LEU A 236 9.70 30.18 9.10
N SER A 237 10.39 29.07 8.86
CA SER A 237 9.79 27.73 8.89
C SER A 237 10.54 26.82 9.86
N ALA A 238 10.72 27.26 11.11
CA ALA A 238 11.03 26.33 12.20
C ALA A 238 9.80 25.43 12.39
N ALA A 239 9.90 24.19 11.94
CA ALA A 239 8.90 23.17 12.23
C ALA A 239 8.72 23.11 13.76
N VAL A 240 7.50 23.36 14.23
CA VAL A 240 7.15 23.19 15.65
C VAL A 240 7.36 21.72 15.98
N GLN A 241 8.49 21.38 16.61
CA GLN A 241 8.75 20.04 17.08
C GLN A 241 7.76 19.74 18.20
N ALA A 242 6.82 18.84 17.91
CA ALA A 242 5.87 18.34 18.91
C ALA A 242 6.64 17.71 20.07
N TRP A 243 6.28 18.08 21.30
CA TRP A 243 6.95 17.60 22.50
C TRP A 243 6.83 16.07 22.62
N PRO A 244 7.91 15.33 22.92
CA PRO A 244 7.85 13.88 23.04
C PRO A 244 6.89 13.42 24.14
N THR A 245 6.24 12.27 23.90
CA THR A 245 5.33 11.61 24.85
C THR A 245 5.83 10.21 25.23
N TYR A 246 5.31 9.66 26.31
CA TYR A 246 5.48 8.25 26.66
C TYR A 246 4.88 7.33 25.58
N ALA A 247 5.11 6.02 25.73
CA ALA A 247 4.60 4.98 24.81
C ALA A 247 3.05 4.96 24.69
N ASP A 248 2.36 5.63 25.61
CA ASP A 248 0.90 5.83 25.59
C ASP A 248 0.44 6.90 24.58
N GLY A 249 1.38 7.68 24.01
CA GLY A 249 1.11 8.72 23.02
C GLY A 249 0.34 9.93 23.57
N ARG A 250 0.16 10.02 24.89
CA ARG A 250 -0.71 11.03 25.54
C ARG A 250 -0.02 11.76 26.68
N THR A 251 0.82 11.07 27.43
CA THR A 251 1.53 11.68 28.56
C THR A 251 2.82 12.33 28.04
N PRO A 252 3.03 13.64 28.17
CA PRO A 252 4.28 14.29 27.75
C PRO A 252 5.45 13.90 28.64
N LEU A 253 6.65 13.85 28.08
CA LEU A 253 7.86 13.63 28.88
C LEU A 253 8.10 14.81 29.83
N PRO A 254 8.55 14.54 31.07
CA PRO A 254 8.98 15.58 32.00
C PRO A 254 10.06 16.46 31.39
N VAL A 255 10.05 17.76 31.71
CA VAL A 255 11.08 18.69 31.24
C VAL A 255 12.25 18.71 32.22
N MET A 256 13.45 18.69 31.68
CA MET A 256 14.68 18.93 32.43
C MET A 256 14.88 20.44 32.65
N PRO A 257 15.73 20.85 33.61
CA PRO A 257 16.00 22.27 33.87
C PRO A 257 16.59 23.04 32.67
N ASP A 258 17.20 22.33 31.72
CA ASP A 258 17.74 22.88 30.47
C ASP A 258 16.67 23.01 29.36
N GLY A 259 15.41 22.67 29.65
CA GLY A 259 14.32 22.69 28.66
C GLY A 259 14.31 21.49 27.73
N SER A 260 15.13 20.46 27.96
CA SER A 260 15.12 19.23 27.17
C SER A 260 14.14 18.18 27.74
N PRO A 261 13.63 17.24 26.93
CA PRO A 261 12.79 16.15 27.41
C PRO A 261 13.61 15.11 28.19
N ASP A 262 13.10 14.70 29.36
CA ASP A 262 13.73 13.67 30.20
C ASP A 262 13.53 12.26 29.61
N TRP A 263 14.43 11.86 28.72
CA TRP A 263 14.42 10.53 28.11
C TRP A 263 14.69 9.40 29.10
N ASN A 264 15.32 9.66 30.24
CA ASN A 264 15.54 8.63 31.24
C ASN A 264 14.19 8.24 31.88
N ALA A 265 13.32 9.23 32.11
CA ALA A 265 11.96 9.00 32.59
C ALA A 265 11.13 8.11 31.66
N TYR A 266 11.38 8.14 30.34
CA TYR A 266 10.71 7.24 29.37
C TYR A 266 10.97 5.76 29.65
N TYR A 267 12.18 5.41 30.09
CA TYR A 267 12.55 4.03 30.38
C TYR A 267 12.26 3.62 31.83
N THR A 268 12.41 4.54 32.77
CA THR A 268 12.27 4.25 34.21
C THR A 268 10.86 4.48 34.74
N GLY A 269 10.03 5.24 34.02
CA GLY A 269 8.70 5.67 34.48
C GLY A 269 8.72 6.68 35.61
N GLN A 270 9.89 7.20 35.99
CA GLN A 270 10.07 8.15 37.10
C GLN A 270 10.91 9.35 36.62
N PRO A 271 10.50 10.61 36.93
CA PRO A 271 11.29 11.79 36.59
C PRO A 271 12.67 11.76 37.27
N THR A 272 13.71 12.16 36.54
CA THR A 272 15.08 12.27 37.08
C THR A 272 15.21 13.44 38.06
N TYR A 273 14.37 14.46 37.92
CA TYR A 273 14.29 15.63 38.79
C TYR A 273 12.87 15.79 39.37
N PRO A 274 12.73 16.29 40.60
CA PRO A 274 11.42 16.59 41.18
C PRO A 274 10.68 17.59 40.27
N GLN A 275 9.61 17.11 39.67
CA GLN A 275 8.77 17.93 38.80
C GLN A 275 7.88 18.81 39.66
N GLN A 276 7.77 20.08 39.28
CA GLN A 276 6.66 20.92 39.73
C GLN A 276 5.38 20.36 39.06
N PRO A 277 4.25 20.23 39.80
CA PRO A 277 3.01 19.72 39.24
C PRO A 277 2.61 20.48 37.98
N TYR A 278 2.32 19.72 36.92
CA TYR A 278 1.86 20.28 35.64
C TYR A 278 0.61 21.14 35.88
N GLY A 279 0.73 22.46 35.69
CA GLY A 279 -0.32 23.44 35.97
C GLY A 279 0.02 24.51 37.02
N ALA A 280 1.17 24.46 37.67
CA ALA A 280 1.66 25.58 38.48
C ALA A 280 2.21 26.68 37.56
N THR A 281 1.39 27.69 37.25
CA THR A 281 1.82 28.93 36.61
C THR A 281 2.97 29.54 37.41
N SER A 282 4.11 29.79 36.77
CA SER A 282 5.14 30.66 37.34
C SER A 282 4.51 31.99 37.77
N PRO A 283 4.90 32.59 38.92
CA PRO A 283 4.40 33.91 39.28
C PRO A 283 4.71 34.87 38.14
N GLU A 284 3.66 35.54 37.65
CA GLU A 284 3.79 36.60 36.66
C GLU A 284 4.77 37.64 37.21
N ALA A 285 5.85 37.87 36.46
CA ALA A 285 6.80 38.92 36.80
C ALA A 285 6.03 40.25 36.81
N PRO A 286 6.15 41.08 37.86
CA PRO A 286 5.44 42.35 37.92
C PRO A 286 5.82 43.20 36.69
N PRO A 287 4.86 43.85 36.01
CA PRO A 287 5.19 44.77 34.95
C PRO A 287 6.07 45.89 35.51
N ALA A 288 7.15 46.18 34.80
CA ALA A 288 8.06 47.28 35.14
C ALA A 288 7.27 48.60 35.21
N PRO A 289 7.49 49.44 36.24
CA PRO A 289 6.74 50.67 36.39
C PRO A 289 7.16 51.70 35.33
N ASP A 290 6.19 52.19 34.57
CA ASP A 290 6.34 53.42 33.79
C ASP A 290 6.55 54.61 34.75
N ALA A 291 7.64 55.33 34.54
CA ALA A 291 7.97 56.54 35.27
C ALA A 291 7.04 57.69 34.83
N GLY A 292 6.12 58.08 35.71
CA GLY A 292 5.31 59.30 35.63
C GLY A 292 5.26 60.03 36.98
N PRO A 293 5.04 61.36 37.01
CA PRO A 293 5.55 62.23 38.06
C PRO A 293 4.77 62.20 39.37
N VAL A 294 5.53 62.42 40.44
CA VAL A 294 5.14 62.60 41.86
C VAL A 294 4.27 63.84 42.10
N ASP A 295 3.16 63.70 42.83
CA ASP A 295 2.83 64.61 43.94
C ASP A 295 1.68 64.12 44.87
N ALA A 296 1.87 64.44 46.17
CA ALA A 296 0.94 64.59 47.31
C ALA A 296 0.41 63.37 48.14
N PRO A 297 0.17 63.54 49.46
CA PRO A 297 0.36 62.49 50.48
C PRO A 297 -0.93 61.88 51.09
N ALA A 298 -0.70 60.77 51.81
CA ALA A 298 -1.64 59.76 52.34
C ALA A 298 -2.65 60.19 53.44
N PRO A 299 -3.61 59.30 53.72
CA PRO A 299 -3.96 58.93 55.10
C PRO A 299 -3.94 57.39 55.37
N PRO A 300 -3.90 56.92 56.63
CA PRO A 300 -3.43 55.57 56.94
C PRO A 300 -4.48 54.58 57.53
N VAL A 301 -4.11 53.28 57.54
CA VAL A 301 -4.55 52.10 58.37
C VAL A 301 -5.96 51.51 58.02
N PRO A 302 -6.32 50.20 58.22
CA PRO A 302 -5.70 49.14 59.04
C PRO A 302 -5.53 47.72 58.46
N ASP A 303 -4.73 46.91 59.18
CA ASP A 303 -4.45 45.48 59.01
C ASP A 303 -5.71 44.61 58.91
N ALA A 304 -5.77 43.73 57.90
CA ALA A 304 -6.79 42.69 57.76
C ALA A 304 -6.16 41.29 57.60
N ALA A 305 -6.38 40.50 58.64
CA ALA A 305 -6.21 39.07 58.86
C ALA A 305 -5.94 38.14 57.65
N VAL A 306 -4.93 37.28 57.82
CA VAL A 306 -4.69 36.05 57.07
C VAL A 306 -5.72 34.98 57.48
N PRO A 307 -6.55 34.42 56.58
CA PRO A 307 -7.37 33.26 56.89
C PRO A 307 -6.54 31.95 56.81
N PRO A 308 -6.77 30.98 57.71
CA PRO A 308 -5.98 29.76 57.83
C PRO A 308 -6.27 28.71 56.75
N VAL A 309 -5.24 27.91 56.45
CA VAL A 309 -5.25 26.78 55.50
C VAL A 309 -6.15 25.64 56.01
N PRO A 310 -7.05 25.06 55.20
CA PRO A 310 -7.83 23.88 55.60
C PRO A 310 -6.95 22.60 55.65
N PRO A 311 -7.16 21.70 56.63
CA PRO A 311 -6.42 20.44 56.75
C PRO A 311 -6.88 19.40 55.71
N VAL A 312 -5.91 18.60 55.26
CA VAL A 312 -6.04 17.50 54.28
C VAL A 312 -6.84 16.33 54.88
N PRO A 313 -7.79 15.71 54.15
CA PRO A 313 -8.51 14.51 54.62
C PRO A 313 -7.61 13.25 54.70
N PRO A 314 -7.77 12.37 55.72
CA PRO A 314 -7.02 11.11 55.82
C PRO A 314 -7.45 10.08 54.77
N LEU A 315 -6.48 9.29 54.29
CA LEU A 315 -6.69 8.15 53.39
C LEU A 315 -7.59 7.06 54.03
N PRO A 316 -8.49 6.40 53.28
CA PRO A 316 -9.33 5.31 53.77
C PRO A 316 -8.51 4.03 53.99
N GLY A 317 -8.54 3.48 55.20
CA GLY A 317 -7.89 2.19 55.51
C GLY A 317 -7.56 1.96 56.98
N THR A 318 -8.50 2.21 57.90
CA THR A 318 -8.37 1.78 59.30
C THR A 318 -9.07 0.44 59.53
N PRO A 319 -8.46 -0.46 60.30
CA PRO A 319 -9.20 -1.18 61.34
C PRO A 319 -8.98 -0.51 62.69
N ASP A 320 -10.09 -0.22 63.38
CA ASP A 320 -10.15 0.46 64.67
C ASP A 320 -9.39 -0.30 65.77
N VAL A 321 -8.42 0.37 66.39
CA VAL A 321 -7.82 -0.06 67.66
C VAL A 321 -8.47 0.76 68.78
N PRO A 322 -9.04 0.12 69.82
CA PRO A 322 -9.75 0.82 70.89
C PRO A 322 -8.79 1.63 71.78
N PRO A 323 -9.27 2.74 72.38
CA PRO A 323 -8.41 3.69 73.07
C PRO A 323 -7.90 3.16 74.41
N PRO A 324 -6.63 3.39 74.79
CA PRO A 324 -6.17 3.17 76.15
C PRO A 324 -6.71 4.26 77.12
N PRO A 325 -7.01 3.90 78.38
CA PRO A 325 -7.55 4.82 79.37
C PRO A 325 -6.51 5.84 79.88
N ARG A 326 -7.09 6.95 80.33
CA ARG A 326 -6.47 8.22 80.74
C ARG A 326 -5.67 8.13 82.03
N TYR A 327 -4.70 9.03 82.18
CA TYR A 327 -4.49 9.83 83.39
C TYR A 327 -4.13 11.26 83.02
#